data_AF-A0A5R8MG91-F1
#
_entry.id   AF-A0A5R8MG91-F1
#
_cell.length_a   1.000
_cell.length_b   1.000
_cell.length_c   1.000
_cell.angle_alpha   90.00
_cell.angle_beta   90.00
_cell.angle_gamma   90.00
#
_symmetry.space_group_name_H-M   'P 1'
#
loop_
_entity.id
_entity.type
_entity.pdbx_description
1 polymer ?
#
loop_
_entity_poly.entity_id
_entity_poly.type
_entity_poly.pdbx_seq_one_letter_code
_entity_poly.pdbx_strand_id
1 'polypeptide(L)'
;MRILLLCSAFNGLTQRAWLALRREGHEVSVELAVSEQAMVEAAELAKPDLVICPFLKERVPAALWQGHRTVIIHPGPPGDRGPSSLDWAIVDAEAEWGVTALQAVEEMDAGPIWGYRVFAMPSEPPRKSALYNGPVADAAVELVVEVAGKA
;
A
#
# COMPACT_ATOMS: atom_id res chain seq x y z
N MET A 1 -6.74 -16.11 -6.13
CA MET A 1 -5.97 -15.34 -7.11
C MET A 1 -4.50 -15.37 -6.73
N ARG A 2 -3.61 -15.12 -7.69
CA ARG A 2 -2.18 -14.88 -7.50
C ARG A 2 -1.97 -13.39 -7.25
N ILE A 3 -1.47 -13.05 -6.06
CA ILE A 3 -1.18 -11.67 -5.66
C ILE A 3 0.32 -11.51 -5.48
N LEU A 4 0.90 -10.51 -6.13
CA LEU A 4 2.28 -10.09 -5.88
C LEU A 4 2.27 -8.90 -4.92
N LEU A 5 2.89 -9.07 -3.75
CA LEU A 5 3.22 -7.95 -2.87
C LEU A 5 4.56 -7.35 -3.28
N LEU A 6 4.54 -6.13 -3.80
CA LEU A 6 5.75 -5.40 -4.18
C LEU A 6 6.08 -4.37 -3.09
N CYS A 7 7.26 -4.45 -2.49
CA CYS A 7 7.57 -3.62 -1.32
C CYS A 7 9.05 -3.25 -1.20
N SER A 8 9.37 -2.10 -0.61
CA SER A 8 10.77 -1.75 -0.31
C SER A 8 11.36 -2.59 0.82
N ALA A 9 10.49 -3.16 1.68
CA ALA A 9 10.88 -4.07 2.74
C ALA A 9 9.69 -4.97 3.13
N PHE A 10 10.01 -6.20 3.53
CA PHE A 10 9.05 -7.11 4.19
C PHE A 10 8.83 -6.70 5.66
N ASN A 11 8.37 -5.46 5.85
CA ASN A 11 8.16 -4.84 7.14
C ASN A 11 6.89 -5.38 7.84
N GLY A 12 6.58 -4.85 9.03
CA GLY A 12 5.40 -5.27 9.80
C GLY A 12 4.08 -5.15 9.01
N LEU A 13 3.88 -4.06 8.25
CA LEU A 13 2.67 -3.89 7.44
C LEU A 13 2.61 -4.92 6.31
N THR A 14 3.69 -5.09 5.55
CA THR A 14 3.75 -6.09 4.47
C THR A 14 3.51 -7.51 4.99
N GLN A 15 4.06 -7.86 6.16
CA GLN A 15 3.83 -9.16 6.80
C GLN A 15 2.36 -9.35 7.20
N ARG A 16 1.73 -8.33 7.78
CA ARG A 16 0.31 -8.39 8.14
C ARG A 16 -0.60 -8.52 6.90
N ALA A 17 -0.32 -7.77 5.85
CA ALA A 17 -1.00 -7.87 4.56
C ALA A 17 -0.86 -9.29 3.96
N TRP A 18 0.37 -9.82 3.95
CA TRP A 18 0.66 -11.17 3.47
C TRP A 18 -0.13 -12.24 4.24
N LEU A 19 -0.14 -12.17 5.58
CA LEU A 19 -0.92 -13.09 6.41
C LEU A 19 -2.43 -12.99 6.15
N ALA A 20 -2.95 -11.77 6.06
CA ALA A 20 -4.38 -11.53 5.84
C ALA A 20 -4.84 -12.09 4.49
N LEU A 21 -4.13 -11.78 3.40
CA LEU A 21 -4.48 -12.27 2.06
C LEU A 21 -4.39 -13.80 1.95
N ARG A 22 -3.39 -14.42 2.56
CA ARG A 22 -3.27 -15.90 2.58
C ARG A 22 -4.40 -16.54 3.37
N ARG A 23 -4.87 -15.91 4.44
CA ARG A 23 -6.01 -16.39 5.22
C ARG A 23 -7.31 -16.36 4.43
N GLU A 24 -7.45 -15.42 3.49
CA GLU A 24 -8.55 -15.38 2.51
C GLU A 24 -8.37 -16.37 1.34
N GLY A 25 -7.34 -17.23 1.37
CA GLY A 25 -7.12 -18.29 0.38
C GLY A 25 -6.40 -17.84 -0.90
N HIS A 26 -5.77 -16.66 -0.89
CA HIS A 26 -4.96 -16.20 -2.02
C HIS A 26 -3.56 -16.84 -2.05
N GLU A 27 -3.00 -17.00 -3.25
CA GLU A 27 -1.60 -17.34 -3.46
C GLU A 27 -0.80 -16.04 -3.47
N VAL A 28 0.09 -15.84 -2.50
CA VAL A 28 0.75 -14.54 -2.29
C VAL A 28 2.27 -14.69 -2.37
N SER A 29 2.87 -14.09 -3.39
CA SER A 29 4.32 -13.90 -3.52
C SER A 29 4.72 -12.51 -3.02
N VAL A 30 5.99 -12.34 -2.67
CA VAL A 30 6.55 -11.07 -2.22
C VAL A 30 7.81 -10.81 -3.01
N GLU A 31 7.94 -9.59 -3.55
CA GLU A 31 9.16 -9.11 -4.20
C GLU A 31 9.64 -7.82 -3.54
N LEU A 32 10.97 -7.69 -3.42
CA LEU A 32 11.59 -6.46 -2.95
C LEU A 32 11.84 -5.50 -4.12
N ALA A 33 11.44 -4.25 -3.94
CA ALA A 33 11.58 -3.18 -4.93
C ALA A 33 13.02 -2.66 -5.02
N VAL A 34 13.98 -3.52 -5.40
CA VAL A 34 15.42 -3.21 -5.41
C VAL A 34 15.87 -2.45 -6.66
N SER A 35 15.19 -2.63 -7.80
CA SER A 35 15.43 -1.91 -9.05
C SER A 35 14.21 -2.02 -9.96
N GLU A 36 14.00 -1.07 -10.87
CA GLU A 36 12.87 -1.13 -11.82
C GLU A 36 12.85 -2.44 -12.62
N GLN A 37 14.02 -2.91 -13.06
CA GLN A 37 14.16 -4.17 -13.79
C GLN A 37 13.70 -5.37 -12.96
N ALA A 38 14.10 -5.44 -11.68
CA ALA A 38 13.68 -6.52 -10.79
C ALA A 38 12.16 -6.51 -10.56
N MET A 39 11.55 -5.33 -10.42
CA MET A 39 10.09 -5.22 -10.25
C MET A 39 9.34 -5.76 -11.46
N VAL A 40 9.79 -5.40 -12.67
CA VAL A 40 9.17 -5.86 -13.92
C VAL A 40 9.35 -7.37 -14.11
N GLU A 41 10.58 -7.88 -13.93
CA GLU A 41 10.88 -9.31 -14.06
C GLU A 41 10.05 -10.15 -13.08
N ALA A 42 9.91 -9.70 -11.83
CA ALA A 42 9.10 -10.39 -10.84
C ALA A 42 7.62 -10.47 -11.24
N ALA A 43 7.06 -9.40 -11.81
CA ALA A 43 5.68 -9.42 -12.32
C ALA A 43 5.54 -10.38 -13.51
N GLU A 44 6.50 -10.39 -14.45
CA GLU A 44 6.49 -11.29 -15.61
C GLU A 44 6.58 -12.77 -15.21
N LEU A 45 7.39 -13.09 -14.20
CA LEU A 45 7.55 -14.45 -13.67
C LEU A 45 6.33 -14.89 -12.85
N ALA A 46 5.85 -14.03 -11.94
CA ALA A 46 4.74 -14.36 -11.05
C ALA A 46 3.38 -14.40 -11.76
N LYS A 47 3.24 -13.67 -12.88
CA LYS A 47 1.98 -13.50 -13.63
C LYS A 47 0.80 -13.23 -12.68
N PRO A 48 0.89 -12.19 -11.84
CA PRO A 48 -0.11 -11.94 -10.82
C PRO A 48 -1.42 -11.50 -11.45
N ASP A 49 -2.53 -11.89 -10.84
CA ASP A 49 -3.84 -11.33 -11.16
C ASP A 49 -3.95 -9.89 -10.61
N LEU A 50 -3.18 -9.58 -9.55
CA LEU A 50 -3.13 -8.27 -8.89
C LEU A 50 -1.76 -8.02 -8.25
N VAL A 51 -1.23 -6.80 -8.39
CA VAL A 51 -0.07 -6.32 -7.63
C VAL A 51 -0.55 -5.38 -6.54
N ILE A 52 -0.11 -5.58 -5.30
CA ILE A 52 -0.39 -4.67 -4.18
C ILE A 52 0.93 -4.16 -3.61
N CYS A 53 1.05 -2.84 -3.45
CA CYS A 53 2.22 -2.19 -2.88
C CYS A 53 1.90 -1.67 -1.47
N PRO A 54 2.06 -2.48 -0.40
CA PRO A 54 1.72 -2.07 0.97
C PRO A 54 2.72 -1.07 1.58
N PHE A 55 3.96 -1.08 1.08
CA PHE A 55 5.02 -0.17 1.53
C PHE A 55 6.04 0.00 0.41
N LEU A 56 6.08 1.18 -0.20
CA LEU A 56 6.98 1.49 -1.30
C LEU A 56 7.60 2.88 -1.12
N LYS A 57 8.92 2.99 -1.34
CA LYS A 57 9.67 4.25 -1.43
C LYS A 57 9.96 4.61 -2.88
N GLU A 58 10.05 3.59 -3.72
CA GLU A 58 10.33 3.68 -5.14
C GLU A 58 9.05 3.94 -5.93
N ARG A 59 9.16 4.50 -7.13
CA ARG A 59 8.05 4.59 -8.07
C ARG A 59 7.84 3.23 -8.73
N VAL A 60 6.58 2.82 -8.94
CA VAL A 60 6.27 1.62 -9.72
C VAL A 60 6.55 1.91 -11.22
N PRO A 61 7.35 1.09 -11.92
CA PRO A 61 7.65 1.30 -13.34
C PRO A 61 6.42 1.21 -14.23
N ALA A 62 6.35 2.06 -15.27
CA ALA A 62 5.26 2.04 -16.25
C ALA A 62 5.08 0.68 -16.94
N ALA A 63 6.19 0.03 -17.27
CA ALA A 63 6.18 -1.31 -17.86
C ALA A 63 5.47 -2.36 -16.96
N LEU A 64 5.44 -2.14 -15.65
CA LEU A 64 4.74 -3.01 -14.71
C LEU A 64 3.25 -2.67 -14.65
N TRP A 65 2.90 -1.44 -14.27
CA TRP A 65 1.49 -1.09 -13.99
C TRP A 65 0.62 -0.91 -15.22
N GLN A 66 1.20 -0.76 -16.42
CA GLN A 66 0.44 -0.79 -17.68
C GLN A 66 0.02 -2.21 -18.07
N GLY A 67 0.81 -3.24 -17.69
CA GLY A 67 0.53 -4.64 -18.00
C GLY A 67 -0.19 -5.40 -16.88
N HIS A 68 0.01 -4.98 -15.64
CA HIS A 68 -0.58 -5.59 -14.46
C HIS A 68 -1.33 -4.54 -13.65
N ARG A 69 -2.53 -4.89 -13.19
CA ARG A 69 -3.28 -4.03 -12.28
C ARG A 69 -2.50 -3.90 -10.97
N THR A 70 -2.07 -2.68 -10.66
CA THR A 70 -1.26 -2.38 -9.49
C THR A 70 -1.94 -1.38 -8.58
N VAL A 71 -2.07 -1.73 -7.31
CA VAL A 71 -2.71 -0.90 -6.27
C VAL A 71 -1.70 -0.55 -5.18
N ILE A 72 -1.54 0.73 -4.91
CA ILE A 72 -0.64 1.29 -3.90
C ILE A 72 -1.45 1.60 -2.64
N ILE A 73 -0.95 1.17 -1.48
CA ILE A 73 -1.53 1.52 -0.18
C ILE A 73 -0.80 2.76 0.35
N HIS A 74 -1.45 3.90 0.21
CA HIS A 74 -0.95 5.20 0.62
C HIS A 74 -1.35 5.49 2.09
N PRO A 75 -0.41 5.82 2.99
CA PRO A 75 -0.69 6.11 4.39
C PRO A 75 -1.22 7.54 4.60
N GLY A 76 -2.23 7.92 3.80
CA GLY A 76 -2.93 9.19 3.87
C GLY A 76 -4.38 9.07 3.38
N PRO A 77 -5.28 9.97 3.80
CA PRO A 77 -6.67 10.00 3.34
C PRO A 77 -6.78 10.42 1.87
N PRO A 78 -7.96 10.28 1.23
CA PRO A 78 -8.18 10.74 -0.13
C PRO A 78 -7.79 12.21 -0.34
N GLY A 79 -6.93 12.47 -1.33
CA GLY A 79 -6.43 13.80 -1.65
C GLY A 79 -5.06 14.11 -1.04
N ASP A 80 -4.61 13.36 -0.03
CA ASP A 80 -3.22 13.41 0.43
C ASP A 80 -2.30 12.77 -0.61
N ARG A 81 -1.13 13.38 -0.85
CA ARG A 81 -0.19 12.97 -1.90
C ARG A 81 1.25 13.20 -1.48
N GLY A 82 2.15 12.42 -2.05
CA GLY A 82 3.59 12.63 -1.93
C GLY A 82 4.21 11.99 -0.69
N PRO A 83 5.52 12.19 -0.50
CA PRO A 83 6.26 11.51 0.56
C PRO A 83 5.96 12.12 1.95
N SER A 84 6.20 11.32 2.98
CA SER A 84 6.15 11.77 4.38
C SER A 84 4.76 12.20 4.89
N SER A 85 3.67 11.66 4.32
CA SER A 85 2.28 11.87 4.74
C SER A 85 2.07 11.85 6.27
N LEU A 86 2.59 10.82 6.94
CA LEU A 86 2.45 10.71 8.40
C LEU A 86 3.26 11.74 9.17
N ASP A 87 4.38 12.21 8.62
CA ASP A 87 5.18 13.26 9.24
C ASP A 87 4.39 14.58 9.23
N TRP A 88 3.77 14.93 8.10
CA TRP A 88 2.91 16.12 7.98
C TRP A 88 1.67 16.02 8.87
N ALA A 89 0.94 14.89 8.84
CA ALA A 89 -0.23 14.69 9.69
C ALA A 89 0.08 14.88 11.18
N ILE A 90 1.26 14.47 11.64
CA ILE A 90 1.71 14.67 13.02
C ILE A 90 2.10 16.14 13.28
N VAL A 91 2.85 16.76 12.37
CA VAL A 91 3.31 18.16 12.51
C VAL A 91 2.14 19.14 12.51
N ASP A 92 1.17 18.92 11.63
CA ASP A 92 0.00 19.78 11.46
C ASP A 92 -1.10 19.48 12.49
N ALA A 93 -0.88 18.48 13.36
CA ALA A 93 -1.80 18.05 14.40
C ALA A 93 -3.21 17.76 13.86
N GLU A 94 -3.26 17.05 12.73
CA GLU A 94 -4.51 16.64 12.10
C GLU A 94 -5.39 15.88 13.09
N ALA A 95 -6.69 16.21 13.14
CA ALA A 95 -7.63 15.58 14.07
C ALA A 95 -8.07 14.18 13.60
N GLU A 96 -8.06 13.97 12.29
CA GLU A 96 -8.40 12.73 11.61
C GLU A 96 -7.34 12.43 10.56
N TRP A 97 -7.01 11.16 10.36
CA TRP A 97 -6.14 10.73 9.28
C TRP A 97 -6.70 9.48 8.61
N GLY A 98 -5.97 8.91 7.65
CA GLY A 98 -6.46 7.76 6.92
C GLY A 98 -5.43 7.00 6.11
N VAL A 99 -5.94 6.02 5.36
CA VAL A 99 -5.21 5.19 4.41
C VAL A 99 -6.05 5.07 3.14
N THR A 100 -5.41 5.18 1.99
CA THR A 100 -6.07 5.11 0.67
C THR A 100 -5.43 4.06 -0.21
N ALA A 101 -6.24 3.31 -0.94
CA ALA A 101 -5.79 2.38 -1.97
C ALA A 101 -5.96 3.04 -3.34
N LEU A 102 -4.84 3.29 -4.02
CA LEU A 102 -4.77 4.04 -5.26
C LEU A 102 -4.28 3.12 -6.38
N GLN A 103 -4.96 3.09 -7.52
CA GLN A 103 -4.41 2.41 -8.69
C GLN A 103 -3.19 3.18 -9.22
N ALA A 104 -2.12 2.48 -9.55
CA ALA A 104 -0.97 3.10 -10.19
C ALA A 104 -1.36 3.64 -11.58
N VAL A 105 -1.00 4.89 -11.83
CA VAL A 105 -1.11 5.59 -13.11
C VAL A 105 0.16 6.42 -13.32
N GLU A 106 0.25 7.14 -14.44
CA GLU A 106 1.42 7.99 -14.73
C GLU A 106 1.65 9.06 -13.64
N GLU A 107 0.61 9.79 -13.25
CA GLU A 107 0.71 10.78 -12.18
C GLU A 107 0.71 10.10 -10.79
N MET A 108 1.68 10.46 -9.96
CA MET A 108 1.86 9.90 -8.62
C MET A 108 0.66 10.21 -7.72
N ASP A 109 0.17 9.20 -7.00
CA ASP A 109 -0.96 9.28 -6.07
C ASP A 109 -2.24 9.89 -6.66
N ALA A 110 -2.44 9.78 -7.98
CA ALA A 110 -3.55 10.41 -8.71
C ALA A 110 -4.48 9.42 -9.43
N GLY A 111 -4.24 8.12 -9.28
CA GLY A 111 -5.09 7.11 -9.91
C GLY A 111 -6.43 6.92 -9.21
N PRO A 112 -7.35 6.16 -9.84
CA PRO A 112 -8.64 5.81 -9.24
C PRO A 112 -8.49 5.24 -7.83
N ILE A 113 -9.32 5.72 -6.91
CA ILE A 113 -9.39 5.21 -5.53
C ILE A 113 -10.20 3.91 -5.52
N TRP A 114 -9.57 2.85 -5.01
CA TRP A 114 -10.19 1.55 -4.81
C TRP A 114 -10.93 1.44 -3.47
N GLY A 115 -10.52 2.26 -2.50
CA GLY A 115 -11.15 2.38 -1.20
C GLY A 115 -10.27 3.21 -0.26
N TYR A 116 -10.82 3.57 0.88
CA TYR A 116 -10.08 4.27 1.93
C TYR A 116 -10.63 3.91 3.32
N ARG A 117 -9.87 4.25 4.34
CA ARG A 117 -10.26 4.21 5.76
C ARG A 117 -9.82 5.50 6.42
N VAL A 118 -10.64 5.99 7.34
CA VAL A 118 -10.30 7.13 8.20
C VAL A 118 -10.32 6.70 9.66
N PHE A 119 -9.51 7.36 10.47
CA PHE A 119 -9.44 7.13 11.91
C PHE A 119 -9.07 8.43 12.64
N ALA A 120 -9.57 8.58 13.86
CA ALA A 120 -9.18 9.68 14.73
C ALA A 120 -7.68 9.60 15.05
N MET A 121 -7.00 10.74 14.96
CA MET A 121 -5.61 10.82 15.39
C MET A 121 -5.52 10.73 16.92
N PRO A 122 -4.49 10.06 17.46
CA PRO A 122 -4.29 10.00 18.92
C PRO A 122 -4.20 11.39 19.55
N SER A 123 -4.71 11.54 20.79
CA SER A 123 -4.83 12.82 21.49
C SER A 123 -3.49 13.47 21.89
N GLU A 124 -2.39 12.72 21.84
CA GLU A 124 -1.02 13.22 22.00
C GLU A 124 -0.25 12.94 20.72
N PRO A 125 0.68 13.82 20.29
CA PRO A 125 1.42 13.65 19.03
C PRO A 125 2.13 12.29 19.06
N PRO A 126 1.70 11.33 18.24
CA PRO A 126 2.20 9.98 18.34
C PRO A 126 3.63 9.91 17.79
N ARG A 127 4.43 8.98 18.30
CA ARG A 127 5.62 8.56 17.56
C ARG A 127 5.17 8.02 16.21
N LYS A 128 5.76 8.47 15.10
CA LYS A 128 5.43 7.99 13.75
C LYS A 128 5.38 6.47 13.63
N SER A 129 6.30 5.77 14.29
CA SER A 129 6.32 4.30 14.30
C SER A 129 5.13 3.68 15.05
N ALA A 130 4.63 4.30 16.11
CA ALA A 130 3.44 3.82 16.83
C ALA A 130 2.18 4.07 15.99
N LEU A 131 2.08 5.23 15.34
CA LEU A 131 0.99 5.53 14.41
C LEU A 131 0.97 4.55 13.22
N TYR A 132 2.14 4.31 12.61
CA TYR A 132 2.29 3.41 11.46
C TYR A 132 1.96 1.95 11.81
N ASN A 133 2.47 1.43 12.93
CA ASN A 133 2.26 0.03 13.32
C ASN A 133 0.91 -0.22 14.03
N GLY A 134 0.21 0.84 14.44
CA GLY A 134 -1.14 0.78 15.02
C GLY A 134 -2.21 1.11 13.98
N PRO A 135 -2.92 2.24 14.12
CA PRO A 135 -4.14 2.52 13.34
C PRO A 135 -3.91 2.53 11.82
N VAL A 136 -2.74 2.99 11.34
CA VAL A 136 -2.42 2.95 9.90
C VAL A 136 -2.34 1.51 9.41
N ALA A 137 -1.62 0.63 10.12
CA ALA A 137 -1.50 -0.76 9.71
C ALA A 137 -2.81 -1.54 9.85
N ASP A 138 -3.64 -1.24 10.85
CA ASP A 138 -4.97 -1.82 11.00
C ASP A 138 -5.86 -1.46 9.80
N ALA A 139 -5.97 -0.16 9.51
CA ALA A 139 -6.72 0.36 8.37
C ALA A 139 -6.21 -0.18 7.02
N ALA A 140 -4.88 -0.22 6.85
CA ALA A 140 -4.25 -0.71 5.62
C ALA A 140 -4.54 -2.20 5.37
N VAL A 141 -4.53 -3.04 6.41
CA VAL A 141 -4.78 -4.49 6.26
C VAL A 141 -6.24 -4.76 5.88
N GLU A 142 -7.19 -4.06 6.50
CA GLU A 142 -8.60 -4.13 6.08
C GLU A 142 -8.77 -3.75 4.61
N LEU A 143 -8.09 -2.66 4.21
CA LEU A 143 -8.19 -2.13 2.86
C LEU A 143 -7.53 -3.05 1.83
N VAL A 144 -6.42 -3.70 2.17
CA VAL A 144 -5.76 -4.72 1.32
C VAL A 144 -6.69 -5.89 1.03
N VAL A 145 -7.42 -6.39 2.04
CA VAL A 145 -8.39 -7.48 1.86
C VAL A 145 -9.57 -7.02 0.98
N GLU A 146 -10.08 -5.81 1.21
CA GLU A 146 -11.14 -5.22 0.37
C GLU A 146 -10.70 -5.09 -1.09
N VAL A 147 -9.48 -4.59 -1.33
CA VAL A 147 -8.89 -4.43 -2.67
C VAL A 147 -8.81 -5.78 -3.39
N ALA A 148 -8.33 -6.83 -2.71
CA ALA A 148 -8.26 -8.17 -3.29
C ALA A 148 -9.65 -8.73 -3.63
N GLY A 149 -10.68 -8.42 -2.84
CA GLY A 149 -12.06 -8.83 -3.12
C GLY A 149 -12.72 -8.14 -4.32
N LYS A 150 -12.19 -7.00 -4.78
CA LYS A 150 -12.69 -6.23 -5.93
C LYS A 150 -12.01 -6.57 -7.25
N ALA A 151 -10.89 -7.29 -7.20
CA ALA A 151 -10.02 -7.50 -8.35
C ALA A 151 -10.52 -8.59 -9.32
#